data_AF-E3J6B2-F1
#
_entry.id   AF-E3J6B2-F1
#
_cell.length_a   1.000
_cell.length_b   1.000
_cell.length_c   1.000
_cell.angle_alpha   90.00
_cell.angle_beta   90.00
_cell.angle_gamma   90.00
#
_symmetry.space_group_name_H-M   'P 1'
#
loop_
_entity.id
_entity.type
_entity.pdbx_description
1 polymer ?
#
loop_
_entity_poly.entity_id
_entity_poly.type
_entity_poly.pdbx_seq_one_letter_code
_entity_poly.pdbx_strand_id
1 'polypeptide(L)'
;MKELSEQEIQALIDAFPGPVEAREILIRAGVRAGSVTWESVTATMFWQGAARQLASGLLIDGALRLLEAASDERPGNFVFTAGVKARRPASGPRPSAREDPVDPANWPRYEGVLAGYLRAPAQSIADAETDANLRADLLKTCTYLHAVGRYDVARELAAGLRGHLTVVLGVDDLDTWAAAHHLASALLGGKDYETAAVLLTEVLAARERRLGARDPATSATRANLGVALTRLNRLQDAEDHLRTALRDRIAILGANHGDTVMSRLNLAAWHREREEADDAYRLDAEALASAEKHLGGKHPLTLEAVVCVSVDLIWLARGYQKRDAREASYASAVEGLRRGHGGRMEIFGADSVVTLESAARLVAVLLQLRRWAEAEPLARRTFLASQRVLGRSHPLTSQLGRYLELCEEAMQARRRR
;
A
#
# COMPACT_ATOMS: atom_id res chain seq x y z
N MET A 1 0.51 -16.36 4.51
CA MET A 1 -0.48 -16.53 5.60
C MET A 1 -0.41 -17.96 6.08
N LYS A 2 -0.33 -18.20 7.40
CA LYS A 2 -0.31 -19.58 7.94
C LYS A 2 -1.74 -20.11 8.00
N GLU A 3 -2.07 -21.09 7.16
CA GLU A 3 -3.37 -21.77 7.11
C GLU A 3 -3.69 -22.46 8.45
N LEU A 4 -4.97 -22.76 8.69
CA LEU A 4 -5.38 -23.59 9.84
C LEU A 4 -4.90 -25.03 9.62
N SER A 5 -4.37 -25.65 10.67
CA SER A 5 -3.97 -27.06 10.62
C SER A 5 -5.20 -27.98 10.68
N GLU A 6 -5.04 -29.24 10.27
CA GLU A 6 -6.11 -30.24 10.42
C GLU A 6 -6.56 -30.40 11.87
N GLN A 7 -5.63 -30.32 12.83
CA GLN A 7 -5.94 -30.37 14.26
C GLN A 7 -6.77 -29.17 14.73
N GLU A 8 -6.50 -27.97 14.21
CA GLU A 8 -7.27 -26.77 14.53
C GLU A 8 -8.65 -26.79 13.91
N ILE A 9 -8.77 -27.27 12.67
CA ILE A 9 -10.06 -27.48 12.01
C ILE A 9 -10.89 -28.49 12.81
N GLN A 10 -10.27 -29.59 13.26
CA GLN A 10 -10.96 -30.57 14.11
C GLN A 10 -11.40 -29.96 15.45
N ALA A 11 -10.54 -29.19 16.11
CA ALA A 11 -10.90 -28.51 17.35
C ALA A 11 -12.06 -27.51 17.16
N LEU A 12 -12.13 -26.82 16.02
CA LEU A 12 -13.26 -25.93 15.67
C LEU A 12 -14.55 -26.72 15.43
N ILE A 13 -14.48 -27.87 14.77
CA ILE A 13 -15.62 -28.78 14.57
C ILE A 13 -16.19 -29.22 15.92
N ASP A 14 -15.32 -29.63 16.84
CA ASP A 14 -15.72 -30.15 18.15
C ASP A 14 -16.26 -29.04 19.07
N ALA A 15 -15.67 -27.85 19.02
CA ALA A 15 -16.05 -26.72 19.87
C ALA A 15 -17.29 -25.95 19.38
N PHE A 16 -17.52 -25.94 18.07
CA PHE A 16 -18.58 -25.18 17.40
C PHE A 16 -19.26 -26.02 16.30
N PRO A 17 -20.03 -27.06 16.69
CA PRO A 17 -20.64 -27.99 15.74
C PRO A 17 -21.89 -27.42 15.05
N GLY A 18 -22.49 -26.37 15.62
CA GLY A 18 -23.74 -25.79 15.17
C GLY A 18 -23.58 -24.51 14.33
N PRO A 19 -24.57 -24.21 13.48
CA PRO A 19 -24.54 -23.04 12.60
C PRO A 19 -24.55 -21.70 13.33
N VAL A 20 -25.16 -21.65 14.53
CA VAL A 20 -25.28 -20.41 15.31
C VAL A 20 -23.94 -20.06 15.92
N GLU A 21 -23.33 -20.99 16.65
CA GLU A 21 -22.07 -20.78 17.36
C GLU A 21 -20.91 -20.54 16.37
N ALA A 22 -20.90 -21.27 15.26
CA ALA A 22 -19.90 -21.08 14.22
C ALA A 22 -20.01 -19.72 13.51
N ARG A 23 -21.24 -19.23 13.29
CA ARG A 23 -21.46 -17.89 12.75
C ARG A 23 -21.01 -16.82 13.75
N GLU A 24 -21.35 -16.98 15.02
CA GLU A 24 -20.95 -16.04 16.07
C GLU A 24 -19.43 -15.94 16.19
N ILE A 25 -18.72 -17.07 16.19
CA ILE A 25 -17.27 -17.06 16.34
C ILE A 25 -16.56 -16.47 15.12
N LEU A 26 -17.08 -16.70 13.90
CA LEU A 26 -16.59 -16.06 12.68
C LEU A 26 -16.82 -14.54 12.71
N ILE A 27 -17.98 -14.09 13.18
CA ILE A 27 -18.27 -12.65 13.34
C ILE A 27 -17.34 -12.02 14.38
N ARG A 28 -17.11 -12.67 15.52
CA ARG A 28 -16.14 -12.22 16.53
C ARG A 28 -14.71 -12.17 16.00
N ALA A 29 -14.35 -13.13 15.14
CA ALA A 29 -13.06 -13.10 14.44
C ALA A 29 -12.94 -11.91 13.46
N GLY A 30 -14.04 -11.25 13.09
CA GLY A 30 -14.09 -10.09 12.18
C GLY A 30 -14.55 -10.43 10.76
N VAL A 31 -15.07 -11.64 10.53
CA VAL A 31 -15.69 -12.01 9.26
C VAL A 31 -17.06 -11.33 9.17
N ARG A 32 -17.33 -10.59 8.09
CA ARG A 32 -18.62 -9.93 7.89
C ARG A 32 -19.76 -10.96 7.86
N ALA A 33 -20.85 -10.66 8.56
CA ALA A 33 -22.03 -11.51 8.59
C ALA A 33 -22.50 -11.85 7.16
N GLY A 34 -22.69 -13.14 6.88
CA GLY A 34 -23.10 -13.63 5.56
C GLY A 34 -21.97 -13.86 4.55
N SER A 35 -20.70 -13.57 4.89
CA SER A 35 -19.57 -13.83 3.98
C SER A 35 -19.19 -15.31 3.93
N VAL A 36 -19.45 -16.05 5.01
CA VAL A 36 -19.35 -17.51 5.06
C VAL A 36 -20.75 -18.02 5.41
N THR A 37 -21.38 -18.71 4.46
CA THR A 37 -22.72 -19.27 4.63
C THR A 37 -22.63 -20.71 5.11
N TRP A 38 -23.50 -21.08 6.05
CA TRP A 38 -23.64 -22.46 6.52
C TRP A 38 -24.51 -23.24 5.52
N GLU A 39 -23.94 -23.57 4.36
CA GLU A 39 -24.61 -24.33 3.30
C GLU A 39 -24.29 -25.82 3.34
N SER A 40 -23.34 -26.23 4.19
CA SER A 40 -22.84 -27.61 4.24
C SER A 40 -23.64 -28.51 5.18
N VAL A 41 -23.77 -29.78 4.78
CA VAL A 41 -24.50 -30.83 5.53
C VAL A 41 -23.84 -31.18 6.87
N THR A 42 -22.54 -30.92 7.04
CA THR A 42 -21.78 -31.25 8.26
C THR A 42 -20.86 -30.10 8.69
N ALA A 43 -20.60 -30.00 10.00
CA ALA A 43 -19.64 -29.05 10.56
C ALA A 43 -18.23 -29.23 9.97
N THR A 44 -17.84 -30.46 9.62
CA THR A 44 -16.56 -30.75 8.97
C THR A 44 -16.42 -30.03 7.62
N MET A 45 -17.42 -30.15 6.75
CA MET A 45 -17.40 -29.49 5.45
C MET A 45 -17.45 -27.96 5.61
N PHE A 46 -18.19 -27.47 6.60
CA PHE A 46 -18.24 -26.04 6.93
C PHE A 46 -16.85 -25.49 7.29
N TRP A 47 -16.22 -26.05 8.32
CA TRP A 47 -14.96 -25.53 8.86
C TRP A 47 -13.80 -25.68 7.88
N GLN A 48 -13.79 -26.74 7.07
CA GLN A 48 -12.84 -26.86 5.95
C GLN A 48 -13.07 -25.77 4.88
N GLY A 49 -14.34 -25.44 4.59
CA GLY A 49 -14.71 -24.35 3.68
C GLY A 49 -14.27 -22.99 4.21
N ALA A 50 -14.58 -22.70 5.48
CA ALA A 50 -14.17 -21.48 6.17
C ALA A 50 -12.63 -21.35 6.19
N ALA A 51 -11.92 -22.43 6.51
CA ALA A 51 -10.45 -22.45 6.51
C ALA A 51 -9.87 -22.10 5.13
N ARG A 52 -10.42 -22.67 4.05
CA ARG A 52 -10.00 -22.33 2.67
C ARG A 52 -10.25 -20.86 2.33
N GLN A 53 -11.38 -20.30 2.75
CA GLN A 53 -11.68 -18.89 2.50
C GLN A 53 -10.77 -17.95 3.30
N LEU A 54 -10.47 -18.27 4.56
CA LEU A 54 -9.50 -17.53 5.36
C LEU A 54 -8.10 -17.62 4.74
N ALA A 55 -7.70 -18.80 4.25
CA ALA A 55 -6.45 -19.00 3.51
C ALA A 55 -6.41 -18.23 2.18
N SER A 56 -7.56 -18.03 1.53
CA SER A 56 -7.66 -17.22 0.31
C SER A 56 -7.77 -15.72 0.57
N GLY A 57 -7.62 -15.27 1.82
CA GLY A 57 -7.57 -13.84 2.16
C GLY A 57 -8.93 -13.22 2.46
N LEU A 58 -9.96 -14.01 2.79
CA LEU A 58 -11.25 -13.50 3.27
C LEU A 58 -11.08 -12.51 4.43
N LEU A 59 -10.07 -12.73 5.26
CA LEU A 59 -9.71 -11.87 6.38
C LEU A 59 -8.20 -11.89 6.57
N ILE A 60 -7.59 -10.70 6.69
CA ILE A 60 -6.15 -10.58 7.02
C ILE A 60 -5.92 -11.19 8.40
N ASP A 61 -4.90 -12.06 8.48
CA ASP A 61 -4.60 -12.90 9.64
C ASP A 61 -5.80 -13.73 10.13
N GLY A 62 -6.70 -14.07 9.21
CA GLY A 62 -7.99 -14.68 9.53
C GLY A 62 -7.89 -15.96 10.34
N ALA A 63 -6.88 -16.80 10.09
CA ALA A 63 -6.62 -18.00 10.89
C ALA A 63 -6.23 -17.68 12.33
N LEU A 64 -5.39 -16.66 12.56
CA LEU A 64 -5.01 -16.24 13.91
C LEU A 64 -6.22 -15.63 14.65
N ARG A 65 -6.93 -14.71 14.01
CA ARG A 65 -8.09 -14.03 14.59
C ARG A 65 -9.22 -14.99 14.95
N LEU A 66 -9.45 -16.02 14.12
CA LEU A 66 -10.42 -17.07 14.42
C LEU A 66 -10.00 -17.92 15.61
N LEU A 67 -8.72 -18.30 15.70
CA LEU A 67 -8.21 -19.06 16.84
C LEU A 67 -8.20 -18.24 18.14
N GLU A 68 -7.97 -16.93 18.07
CA GLU A 68 -8.08 -16.01 19.22
C GLU A 68 -9.53 -15.94 19.71
N ALA A 69 -10.48 -15.65 18.82
CA ALA A 69 -11.90 -15.63 19.17
C ALA A 69 -12.36 -16.99 19.76
N ALA A 70 -11.95 -18.10 19.15
CA ALA A 70 -12.22 -19.45 19.62
C ALA A 70 -11.58 -19.75 20.99
N SER A 71 -10.36 -19.25 21.23
CA SER A 71 -9.67 -19.39 22.50
C SER A 71 -10.36 -18.58 23.61
N ASP A 72 -10.88 -17.39 23.31
CA ASP A 72 -11.60 -16.57 24.29
C ASP A 72 -12.92 -17.23 24.69
N GLU A 73 -13.63 -17.84 23.74
CA GLU A 73 -14.90 -18.53 23.97
C GLU A 73 -14.71 -19.92 24.59
N ARG A 74 -13.55 -20.55 24.38
CA ARG A 74 -13.17 -21.87 24.93
C ARG A 74 -11.74 -21.83 25.51
N PRO A 75 -11.54 -21.14 26.66
CA PRO A 75 -10.20 -20.91 27.24
C PRO A 75 -9.47 -22.18 27.69
N GLY A 76 -10.18 -23.31 27.84
CA GLY A 76 -9.59 -24.61 28.15
C GLY A 76 -9.10 -25.42 26.93
N ASN A 77 -9.31 -24.94 25.70
CA ASN A 77 -8.92 -25.67 24.50
C ASN A 77 -7.46 -25.38 24.12
N PHE A 78 -6.57 -26.33 24.45
CA PHE A 78 -5.14 -26.21 24.21
C PHE A 78 -4.76 -26.12 22.73
N VAL A 79 -5.57 -26.65 21.81
CA VAL A 79 -5.30 -26.56 20.36
C VAL A 79 -5.44 -25.12 19.88
N PHE A 80 -6.47 -24.40 20.34
CA PHE A 80 -6.62 -22.98 20.04
C PHE A 80 -5.49 -22.16 20.66
N THR A 81 -5.18 -22.38 21.93
CA THR A 81 -4.09 -21.67 22.62
C THR A 81 -2.73 -21.92 21.94
N ALA A 82 -2.43 -23.16 21.56
CA ALA A 82 -1.20 -23.52 20.85
C ALA A 82 -1.15 -22.95 19.43
N GLY A 83 -2.28 -23.00 18.71
CA GLY A 83 -2.42 -22.45 17.37
C GLY A 83 -2.26 -20.93 17.34
N VAL A 84 -2.80 -20.22 18.34
CA VAL A 84 -2.56 -18.79 18.60
C VAL A 84 -1.08 -18.57 18.86
N LYS A 85 -0.46 -19.32 19.78
CA LYS A 85 0.97 -19.16 20.13
C LYS A 85 1.92 -19.42 18.94
N ALA A 86 1.59 -20.37 18.06
CA ALA A 86 2.40 -20.73 16.88
C ALA A 86 2.26 -19.72 15.72
N ARG A 87 1.14 -19.00 15.67
CA ARG A 87 0.87 -17.93 14.68
C ARG A 87 1.11 -16.53 15.23
N ARG A 88 1.27 -16.38 16.55
CA ARG A 88 1.74 -15.16 17.19
C ARG A 88 3.11 -14.83 16.62
N PRO A 89 3.30 -13.69 15.94
CA PRO A 89 4.64 -13.18 15.78
C PRO A 89 5.20 -12.97 17.19
N ALA A 90 6.47 -13.35 17.39
CA ALA A 90 7.17 -12.93 18.61
C ALA A 90 6.95 -11.43 18.78
N SER A 91 6.79 -10.94 20.01
CA SER A 91 6.93 -9.51 20.29
C SER A 91 8.37 -9.14 19.93
N GLY A 92 8.59 -8.84 18.65
CA GLY A 92 9.88 -8.48 18.12
C GLY A 92 10.38 -7.21 18.81
N PRO A 93 11.67 -6.92 18.71
CA PRO A 93 12.18 -5.65 19.20
C PRO A 93 11.38 -4.51 18.57
N ARG A 94 10.93 -3.54 19.40
CA ARG A 94 10.29 -2.31 18.92
C ARG A 94 11.21 -1.63 17.89
N PRO A 95 10.66 -0.95 16.86
CA PRO A 95 11.46 -0.13 15.97
C PRO A 95 12.30 0.88 16.75
N SER A 96 13.55 1.10 16.37
CA SER A 96 14.32 2.19 16.98
C SER A 96 13.85 3.55 16.44
N ALA A 97 14.05 4.61 17.23
CA ALA A 97 13.63 5.97 16.85
C ALA A 97 14.26 6.48 15.54
N ARG A 98 15.39 5.91 15.11
CA ARG A 98 16.13 6.32 13.90
C ARG A 98 15.82 5.47 12.67
N GLU A 99 15.05 4.38 12.81
CA GLU A 99 14.71 3.53 11.67
C GLU A 99 13.76 4.22 10.70
N ASP A 100 14.07 4.08 9.42
CA ASP A 100 13.23 4.52 8.30
C ASP A 100 12.13 3.47 8.05
N PRO A 101 10.84 3.84 8.16
CA PRO A 101 9.72 2.94 7.89
C PRO A 101 9.56 2.56 6.41
N VAL A 102 10.26 3.24 5.49
CA VAL A 102 10.23 2.95 4.05
C VAL A 102 11.28 1.91 3.66
N ASP A 103 12.32 1.70 4.48
CA ASP A 103 13.38 0.73 4.22
C ASP A 103 12.89 -0.72 4.48
N PRO A 104 12.92 -1.61 3.47
CA PRO A 104 12.55 -3.02 3.62
C PRO A 104 13.26 -3.77 4.76
N ALA A 105 14.48 -3.35 5.12
CA ALA A 105 15.23 -3.98 6.22
C ALA A 105 14.55 -3.80 7.59
N ASN A 106 13.68 -2.78 7.75
CA ASN A 106 13.03 -2.45 9.02
C ASN A 106 11.58 -2.97 9.11
N TRP A 107 10.98 -3.39 8.00
CA TRP A 107 9.58 -3.83 7.94
C TRP A 107 9.20 -4.94 8.91
N PRO A 108 10.04 -5.96 9.20
CA PRO A 108 9.69 -6.99 10.18
C PRO A 108 9.36 -6.43 11.57
N ARG A 109 9.92 -5.28 11.97
CA ARG A 109 9.60 -4.64 13.26
C ARG A 109 8.25 -3.92 13.22
N TYR A 110 7.96 -3.20 12.14
CA TYR A 110 6.66 -2.55 11.95
C TYR A 110 5.52 -3.56 11.78
N GLU A 111 5.78 -4.71 11.16
CA GLU A 111 4.84 -5.84 11.17
C GLU A 111 4.58 -6.37 12.59
N GLY A 112 5.60 -6.38 13.45
CA GLY A 112 5.44 -6.73 14.86
C GLY A 112 4.52 -5.74 15.62
N VAL A 113 4.72 -4.43 15.41
CA VAL A 113 3.87 -3.37 15.97
C VAL A 113 2.45 -3.47 15.44
N LEU A 114 2.31 -3.64 14.13
CA LEU A 114 1.03 -3.79 13.46
C LEU A 114 0.26 -5.01 13.97
N ALA A 115 0.92 -6.15 14.12
CA ALA A 115 0.30 -7.33 14.70
C ALA A 115 -0.16 -7.09 16.15
N GLY A 116 0.55 -6.25 16.91
CA GLY A 116 0.09 -5.77 18.22
C GLY A 116 -1.21 -4.97 18.12
N TYR A 117 -1.23 -3.97 17.25
CA TYR A 117 -2.40 -3.16 16.98
C TYR A 117 -3.60 -3.98 16.53
N LEU A 118 -3.44 -4.88 15.55
CA LEU A 118 -4.54 -5.67 14.99
C LEU A 118 -5.18 -6.64 16.00
N ARG A 119 -4.43 -7.09 17.03
CA ARG A 119 -4.98 -7.92 18.12
C ARG A 119 -5.91 -7.15 19.03
N ALA A 120 -5.56 -5.91 19.36
CA ALA A 120 -6.36 -5.07 20.25
C ALA A 120 -6.31 -3.61 19.80
N PRO A 121 -7.05 -3.23 18.74
CA PRO A 121 -6.94 -1.89 18.15
C PRO A 121 -7.30 -0.79 19.14
N ALA A 122 -8.42 -0.94 19.85
CA ALA A 122 -8.89 0.03 20.84
C ALA A 122 -7.91 0.16 22.01
N GLN A 123 -7.40 -0.96 22.53
CA GLN A 123 -6.43 -0.94 23.63
C GLN A 123 -5.10 -0.32 23.19
N SER A 124 -4.60 -0.65 22.00
CA SER A 124 -3.34 -0.11 21.49
C SER A 124 -3.40 1.41 21.29
N ILE A 125 -4.56 1.93 20.85
CA ILE A 125 -4.82 3.36 20.74
C ILE A 125 -4.89 4.01 22.14
N ALA A 126 -5.57 3.36 23.10
CA ALA A 126 -5.63 3.85 24.47
C ALA A 126 -4.24 3.85 25.14
N ASP A 127 -3.45 2.79 24.96
CA ASP A 127 -2.09 2.70 25.50
C ASP A 127 -1.16 3.78 24.92
N ALA A 128 -1.37 4.17 23.65
CA ALA A 128 -0.61 5.23 22.98
C ALA A 128 -0.79 6.61 23.63
N GLU A 129 -1.86 6.81 24.40
CA GLU A 129 -2.04 8.01 25.23
C GLU A 129 -0.89 8.20 26.22
N THR A 130 -0.54 7.14 26.92
CA THR A 130 0.44 7.17 28.02
C THR A 130 1.84 6.72 27.58
N ASP A 131 1.93 5.84 26.58
CA ASP A 131 3.19 5.38 25.98
C ASP A 131 3.51 6.18 24.70
N ALA A 132 4.29 7.24 24.85
CA ALA A 132 4.75 8.09 23.74
C ALA A 132 5.59 7.32 22.70
N ASN A 133 6.30 6.25 23.11
CA ASN A 133 7.07 5.44 22.17
C ASN A 133 6.14 4.57 21.33
N LEU A 134 5.12 3.95 21.95
CA LEU A 134 4.10 3.20 21.21
C LEU A 134 3.35 4.12 20.23
N ARG A 135 3.00 5.34 20.66
CA ARG A 135 2.39 6.34 19.78
C ARG A 135 3.27 6.65 18.57
N ALA A 136 4.56 6.92 18.79
CA ALA A 136 5.51 7.15 17.70
C ALA A 136 5.65 5.92 16.77
N ASP A 137 5.69 4.71 17.34
CA ASP A 137 5.76 3.46 16.59
C ASP A 137 4.51 3.24 15.72
N LEU A 138 3.32 3.52 16.24
CA LEU A 138 2.06 3.42 15.49
C LEU A 138 1.98 4.46 14.37
N LEU A 139 2.40 5.70 14.61
CA LEU A 139 2.47 6.73 13.56
C LEU A 139 3.44 6.34 12.44
N LYS A 140 4.63 5.82 12.79
CA LYS A 140 5.57 5.28 11.80
C LYS A 140 5.03 4.03 11.08
N THR A 141 4.25 3.21 11.77
CA THR A 141 3.57 2.05 11.17
C THR A 141 2.60 2.50 10.07
N CYS A 142 1.96 3.67 10.18
CA CYS A 142 1.18 4.24 9.07
C CYS A 142 2.04 4.51 7.82
N THR A 143 3.28 4.99 8.00
CA THR A 143 4.21 5.23 6.88
C THR A 143 4.65 3.91 6.24
N TYR A 144 4.97 2.92 7.07
CA TYR A 144 5.23 1.55 6.62
C TYR A 144 4.06 1.00 5.78
N LEU A 145 2.84 1.06 6.32
CA LEU A 145 1.63 0.57 5.66
C LEU A 145 1.40 1.27 4.30
N HIS A 146 1.67 2.58 4.23
CA HIS A 146 1.61 3.30 2.96
C HIS A 146 2.66 2.79 1.97
N ALA A 147 3.91 2.58 2.40
CA ALA A 147 4.99 2.10 1.55
C ALA A 147 4.71 0.70 0.97
N VAL A 148 4.05 -0.19 1.73
CA VAL A 148 3.65 -1.53 1.24
C VAL A 148 2.29 -1.56 0.52
N GLY A 149 1.60 -0.43 0.43
CA GLY A 149 0.32 -0.30 -0.28
C GLY A 149 -0.93 -0.77 0.49
N ARG A 150 -0.84 -0.89 1.82
CA ARG A 150 -1.96 -1.27 2.70
C ARG A 150 -2.71 -0.02 3.23
N TYR A 151 -3.29 0.73 2.30
CA TYR A 151 -3.89 2.04 2.57
C TYR A 151 -5.15 1.97 3.45
N ASP A 152 -5.91 0.88 3.35
CA ASP A 152 -7.09 0.60 4.15
C ASP A 152 -6.75 0.52 5.65
N VAL A 153 -5.74 -0.28 5.99
CA VAL A 153 -5.27 -0.45 7.37
C VAL A 153 -4.57 0.81 7.87
N ALA A 154 -3.80 1.49 7.01
CA ALA A 154 -3.19 2.78 7.36
C ALA A 154 -4.26 3.81 7.72
N ARG A 155 -5.36 3.86 6.96
CA ARG A 155 -6.48 4.77 7.18
C ARG A 155 -7.17 4.47 8.51
N GLU A 156 -7.46 3.21 8.80
CA GLU A 156 -8.10 2.81 10.06
C GLU A 156 -7.24 3.15 11.28
N LEU A 157 -5.95 2.80 11.24
CA LEU A 157 -5.01 3.13 12.33
C LEU A 157 -4.88 4.64 12.52
N ALA A 158 -4.64 5.40 11.46
CA ALA A 158 -4.46 6.84 11.56
C ALA A 158 -5.75 7.57 11.98
N ALA A 159 -6.92 7.11 11.53
CA ALA A 159 -8.21 7.65 11.98
C ALA A 159 -8.46 7.37 13.46
N GLY A 160 -8.17 6.14 13.93
CA GLY A 160 -8.29 5.77 15.34
C GLY A 160 -7.38 6.60 16.23
N LEU A 161 -6.10 6.73 15.86
CA LEU A 161 -5.14 7.59 16.57
C LEU A 161 -5.60 9.05 16.59
N ARG A 162 -5.99 9.61 15.44
CA ARG A 162 -6.45 11.01 15.37
C ARG A 162 -7.67 11.23 16.26
N GLY A 163 -8.65 10.33 16.21
CA GLY A 163 -9.88 10.43 17.00
C GLY A 163 -9.57 10.45 18.51
N HIS A 164 -8.75 9.51 18.97
CA HIS A 164 -8.35 9.42 20.37
C HIS A 164 -7.52 10.63 20.82
N LEU A 165 -6.48 10.99 20.08
CA LEU A 165 -5.59 12.10 20.43
C LEU A 165 -6.29 13.47 20.38
N THR A 166 -7.29 13.63 19.51
CA THR A 166 -8.14 14.84 19.51
C THR A 166 -8.88 15.00 20.82
N VAL A 167 -9.39 13.90 21.41
CA VAL A 167 -10.10 13.94 22.69
C VAL A 167 -9.15 14.21 23.85
N VAL A 168 -7.98 13.56 23.87
CA VAL A 168 -7.10 13.60 25.05
C VAL A 168 -6.10 14.75 25.02
N LEU A 169 -5.46 15.02 23.87
CA LEU A 169 -4.43 16.06 23.72
C LEU A 169 -4.97 17.34 23.09
N GLY A 170 -6.11 17.26 22.42
CA GLY A 170 -6.74 18.36 21.70
C GLY A 170 -6.41 18.39 20.20
N VAL A 171 -7.19 19.19 19.48
CA VAL A 171 -7.09 19.33 18.01
C VAL A 171 -5.80 20.03 17.56
N ASP A 172 -5.19 20.84 18.43
CA ASP A 172 -3.98 21.62 18.14
C ASP A 172 -2.68 20.97 18.64
N ASP A 173 -2.73 19.68 19.00
CA ASP A 173 -1.55 18.91 19.40
C ASP A 173 -0.72 18.38 18.20
N LEU A 174 0.60 18.28 18.39
CA LEU A 174 1.53 17.86 17.34
C LEU A 174 1.29 16.41 16.88
N ASP A 175 0.95 15.50 17.80
CA ASP A 175 0.68 14.10 17.48
C ASP A 175 -0.71 13.94 16.86
N THR A 176 -1.68 14.75 17.27
CA THR A 176 -2.99 14.83 16.59
C THR A 176 -2.81 15.25 15.13
N TRP A 177 -1.95 16.24 14.86
CA TRP A 177 -1.60 16.64 13.49
C TRP A 177 -0.81 15.58 12.74
N ALA A 178 0.07 14.83 13.40
CA ALA A 178 0.78 13.72 12.79
C ALA A 178 -0.19 12.61 12.37
N ALA A 179 -1.13 12.22 13.24
CA ALA A 179 -2.16 11.26 12.92
C ALA A 179 -3.05 11.74 11.76
N ALA A 180 -3.44 13.02 11.75
CA ALA A 180 -4.18 13.63 10.65
C ALA A 180 -3.41 13.63 9.32
N HIS A 181 -2.12 13.95 9.34
CA HIS A 181 -1.25 13.86 8.17
C HIS A 181 -1.19 12.42 7.61
N HIS A 182 -1.01 11.42 8.48
CA HIS A 182 -0.97 10.02 8.06
C HIS A 182 -2.33 9.53 7.54
N LEU A 183 -3.43 9.98 8.14
CA LEU A 183 -4.78 9.72 7.64
C LEU A 183 -4.95 10.27 6.23
N ALA A 184 -4.53 11.52 5.98
CA ALA A 184 -4.56 12.09 4.65
C ALA A 184 -3.66 11.33 3.66
N SER A 185 -2.48 10.90 4.07
CA SER A 185 -1.59 10.07 3.24
C SER A 185 -2.24 8.73 2.85
N ALA A 186 -2.98 8.11 3.76
CA ALA A 186 -3.74 6.90 3.48
C ALA A 186 -4.92 7.16 2.54
N LEU A 187 -5.63 8.28 2.71
CA LEU A 187 -6.71 8.71 1.81
C LEU A 187 -6.20 8.97 0.38
N LEU A 188 -5.03 9.60 0.23
CA LEU A 188 -4.37 9.77 -1.08
C LEU A 188 -4.09 8.42 -1.76
N GLY A 189 -3.55 7.45 -1.03
CA GLY A 189 -3.33 6.09 -1.55
C GLY A 189 -4.64 5.37 -1.91
N GLY A 190 -5.69 5.61 -1.12
CA GLY A 190 -7.06 5.17 -1.37
C GLY A 190 -7.84 5.95 -2.43
N LYS A 191 -7.21 6.97 -3.04
CA LYS A 191 -7.79 7.84 -4.08
C LYS A 191 -8.97 8.73 -3.64
N ASP A 192 -9.10 9.00 -2.34
CA ASP A 192 -10.02 9.99 -1.79
C ASP A 192 -9.27 11.33 -1.64
N TYR A 193 -9.12 12.02 -2.77
CA TYR A 193 -8.29 13.21 -2.86
C TYR A 193 -8.95 14.44 -2.25
N GLU A 194 -10.27 14.54 -2.34
CA GLU A 194 -11.08 15.62 -1.77
C GLU A 194 -10.95 15.64 -0.24
N THR A 195 -11.18 14.50 0.42
CA THR A 195 -11.09 14.42 1.88
C THR A 195 -9.65 14.64 2.35
N ALA A 196 -8.65 14.11 1.61
CA ALA A 196 -7.25 14.36 1.90
C ALA A 196 -6.89 15.85 1.80
N ALA A 197 -7.35 16.55 0.76
CA ALA A 197 -7.05 17.97 0.56
C ALA A 197 -7.62 18.86 1.68
N VAL A 198 -8.86 18.60 2.13
CA VAL A 198 -9.46 19.31 3.26
C VAL A 198 -8.62 19.13 4.52
N LEU A 199 -8.33 17.87 4.88
CA LEU A 199 -7.57 17.56 6.09
C LEU A 199 -6.15 18.15 6.07
N LEU A 200 -5.47 18.07 4.92
CA LEU A 200 -4.12 18.62 4.77
C LEU A 200 -4.10 20.15 4.81
N THR A 201 -5.14 20.82 4.31
CA THR A 201 -5.27 22.28 4.39
C THR A 201 -5.37 22.75 5.84
N GLU A 202 -6.23 22.11 6.63
CA GLU A 202 -6.38 22.40 8.06
C GLU A 202 -5.06 22.19 8.83
N VAL A 203 -4.43 21.04 8.65
CA VAL A 203 -3.17 20.69 9.32
C VAL A 203 -2.02 21.59 8.87
N LEU A 204 -1.94 21.94 7.58
CA LEU A 204 -0.88 22.80 7.05
C LEU A 204 -0.94 24.19 7.69
N ALA A 205 -2.12 24.81 7.73
CA ALA A 205 -2.29 26.14 8.32
C ALA A 205 -1.91 26.15 9.81
N ALA A 206 -2.26 25.10 10.55
CA ALA A 206 -1.92 24.99 11.97
C ALA A 206 -0.40 24.80 12.18
N ARG A 207 0.24 23.93 11.37
CA ARG A 207 1.68 23.67 11.41
C ARG A 207 2.50 24.89 10.99
N GLU A 208 2.11 25.60 9.94
CA GLU A 208 2.80 26.83 9.51
C GLU A 208 2.81 27.90 10.61
N ARG A 209 1.71 28.07 11.34
CA ARG A 209 1.63 29.02 12.45
C ARG A 209 2.51 28.63 13.64
N ARG A 210 2.57 27.35 13.99
CA ARG A 210 3.23 26.88 15.23
C ARG A 210 4.69 26.46 15.03
N LEU A 211 4.99 25.78 13.93
CA LEU A 211 6.31 25.19 13.63
C LEU A 211 7.09 26.00 12.57
N GLY A 212 6.39 26.80 11.78
CA GLY A 212 6.97 27.56 10.67
C GLY A 212 7.02 26.78 9.36
N ALA A 213 7.10 27.51 8.25
CA ALA A 213 7.00 26.93 6.90
C ALA A 213 8.10 25.91 6.55
N ARG A 214 9.29 26.03 7.18
CA ARG A 214 10.47 25.18 6.94
C ARG A 214 10.64 24.05 7.95
N ASP A 215 9.63 23.76 8.76
CA ASP A 215 9.65 22.54 9.57
C ASP A 215 9.45 21.29 8.66
N PRO A 216 10.18 20.17 8.87
CA PRO A 216 10.06 18.96 8.06
C PRO A 216 8.63 18.43 7.95
N ALA A 217 7.88 18.42 9.06
CA ALA A 217 6.51 17.91 9.09
C ALA A 217 5.54 18.87 8.36
N THR A 218 5.80 20.17 8.44
CA THR A 218 5.08 21.21 7.67
C THR A 218 5.32 21.04 6.18
N SER A 219 6.58 20.87 5.76
CA SER A 219 6.93 20.63 4.36
C SER A 219 6.34 19.32 3.83
N ALA A 220 6.26 18.27 4.64
CA ALA A 220 5.62 17.01 4.25
C ALA A 220 4.11 17.17 4.02
N THR A 221 3.41 17.86 4.91
CA THR A 221 1.98 18.17 4.72
C THR A 221 1.76 19.01 3.46
N ARG A 222 2.63 20.01 3.21
CA ARG A 222 2.56 20.83 1.99
C ARG A 222 2.71 19.99 0.72
N ALA A 223 3.68 19.08 0.69
CA ALA A 223 3.88 18.19 -0.45
C ALA A 223 2.65 17.33 -0.73
N ASN A 224 2.07 16.72 0.30
CA ASN A 224 0.87 15.88 0.16
C ASN A 224 -0.35 16.71 -0.28
N LEU A 225 -0.49 17.95 0.17
CA LEU A 225 -1.57 18.84 -0.30
C LEU A 225 -1.41 19.13 -1.79
N GLY A 226 -0.19 19.44 -2.24
CA GLY A 226 0.11 19.62 -3.66
C GLY A 226 -0.23 18.38 -4.50
N VAL A 227 0.04 17.18 -4.00
CA VAL A 227 -0.37 15.91 -4.65
C VAL A 227 -1.89 15.79 -4.73
N ALA A 228 -2.60 16.07 -3.64
CA ALA A 228 -4.07 16.01 -3.61
C ALA A 228 -4.67 16.96 -4.66
N LEU A 229 -4.21 18.22 -4.68
CA LEU A 229 -4.66 19.25 -5.62
C LEU A 229 -4.34 18.88 -7.07
N THR A 230 -3.17 18.29 -7.33
CA THR A 230 -2.81 17.78 -8.66
C THR A 230 -3.82 16.73 -9.12
N ARG A 231 -4.18 15.78 -8.25
CA ARG A 231 -5.17 14.72 -8.57
C ARG A 231 -6.60 15.23 -8.73
N LEU A 232 -6.91 16.39 -8.14
CA LEU A 232 -8.17 17.11 -8.32
C LEU A 232 -8.16 18.05 -9.54
N ASN A 233 -7.10 18.02 -10.36
CA ASN A 233 -6.89 18.91 -11.51
C ASN A 233 -6.89 20.42 -11.13
N ARG A 234 -6.53 20.74 -9.88
CA ARG A 234 -6.34 22.12 -9.40
C ARG A 234 -4.87 22.50 -9.55
N LEU A 235 -4.40 22.53 -10.79
CA LEU A 235 -2.97 22.55 -11.10
C LEU A 235 -2.28 23.86 -10.68
N GLN A 236 -2.97 25.00 -10.78
CA GLN A 236 -2.45 26.30 -10.32
C GLN A 236 -2.20 26.30 -8.81
N ASP A 237 -3.17 25.81 -8.02
CA ASP A 237 -3.04 25.73 -6.56
C ASP A 237 -1.94 24.73 -6.16
N ALA A 238 -1.78 23.63 -6.90
CA ALA A 238 -0.80 22.60 -6.60
C ALA A 238 0.66 23.05 -6.81
N GLU A 239 0.92 23.92 -7.80
CA GLU A 239 2.27 24.30 -8.22
C GLU A 239 3.08 24.89 -7.06
N ASP A 240 2.51 25.90 -6.40
CA ASP A 240 3.18 26.63 -5.32
C ASP A 240 3.49 25.71 -4.14
N HIS A 241 2.57 24.80 -3.81
CA HIS A 241 2.77 23.81 -2.77
C HIS A 241 3.91 22.85 -3.08
N LEU A 242 3.95 22.28 -4.29
CA LEU A 242 4.97 21.31 -4.70
C LEU A 242 6.36 21.94 -4.83
N ARG A 243 6.46 23.10 -5.49
CA ARG A 243 7.73 23.83 -5.64
C ARG A 243 8.30 24.28 -4.31
N THR A 244 7.45 24.80 -3.43
CA THR A 244 7.89 25.24 -2.10
C THR A 244 8.33 24.06 -1.25
N ALA A 245 7.58 22.95 -1.25
CA ALA A 245 7.97 21.75 -0.52
C ALA A 245 9.32 21.17 -1.01
N LEU A 246 9.56 21.14 -2.33
CA LEU A 246 10.85 20.71 -2.87
C LEU A 246 11.99 21.64 -2.43
N ARG A 247 11.80 22.96 -2.54
CA ARG A 247 12.78 23.96 -2.12
C ARG A 247 13.13 23.82 -0.64
N ASP A 248 12.12 23.70 0.22
CA ASP A 248 12.32 23.59 1.66
C ASP A 248 13.04 22.28 2.01
N ARG A 249 12.64 21.15 1.42
CA ARG A 249 13.33 19.85 1.63
C ARG A 249 14.79 19.86 1.16
N ILE A 250 15.11 20.52 0.04
CA ILE A 250 16.50 20.72 -0.37
C ILE A 250 17.28 21.50 0.71
N ALA A 251 16.69 22.56 1.26
CA ALA A 251 17.36 23.39 2.27
C ALA A 251 17.53 22.68 3.63
N ILE A 252 16.55 21.88 4.04
CA ILE A 252 16.51 21.24 5.36
C ILE A 252 17.26 19.90 5.37
N LEU A 253 17.02 19.07 4.35
CA LEU A 253 17.45 17.67 4.31
C LEU A 253 18.58 17.43 3.29
N GLY A 254 18.80 18.39 2.38
CA GLY A 254 19.73 18.26 1.28
C GLY A 254 19.11 17.65 0.02
N ALA A 255 19.79 17.83 -1.10
CA ALA A 255 19.31 17.44 -2.42
C ALA A 255 19.11 15.93 -2.61
N ASN A 256 19.82 15.10 -1.83
CA ASN A 256 19.90 13.65 -2.01
C ASN A 256 19.03 12.85 -1.02
N HIS A 257 18.35 13.52 -0.09
CA HIS A 257 17.50 12.86 0.90
C HIS A 257 16.27 12.20 0.25
N GLY A 258 15.78 11.09 0.81
CA GLY A 258 14.63 10.34 0.29
C GLY A 258 13.37 11.20 0.12
N ASP A 259 13.06 12.05 1.10
CA ASP A 259 11.94 13.00 1.00
C ASP A 259 12.12 14.04 -0.12
N THR A 260 13.36 14.46 -0.39
CA THR A 260 13.67 15.38 -1.50
C THR A 260 13.52 14.68 -2.85
N VAL A 261 13.93 13.40 -2.93
CA VAL A 261 13.66 12.55 -4.10
C VAL A 261 12.16 12.44 -4.33
N MET A 262 11.37 12.11 -3.31
CA MET A 262 9.91 12.02 -3.43
C MET A 262 9.27 13.36 -3.85
N SER A 263 9.76 14.48 -3.35
CA SER A 263 9.30 15.80 -3.79
C SER A 263 9.56 16.07 -5.27
N ARG A 264 10.69 15.60 -5.83
CA ARG A 264 10.93 15.69 -7.29
C ARG A 264 9.94 14.84 -8.06
N LEU A 265 9.70 13.60 -7.64
CA LEU A 265 8.70 12.71 -8.27
C LEU A 265 7.30 13.33 -8.26
N ASN A 266 6.92 13.98 -7.15
CA ASN A 266 5.62 14.66 -7.04
C ASN A 266 5.51 15.88 -7.97
N LEU A 267 6.58 16.67 -8.10
CA LEU A 267 6.61 17.81 -9.03
C LEU A 267 6.61 17.34 -10.50
N ALA A 268 7.32 16.26 -10.81
CA ALA A 268 7.27 15.62 -12.12
C ALA A 268 5.85 15.11 -12.44
N ALA A 269 5.16 14.54 -11.45
CA ALA A 269 3.76 14.13 -11.62
C ALA A 269 2.84 15.30 -11.96
N TRP A 270 3.05 16.47 -11.37
CA TRP A 270 2.33 17.69 -11.73
C TRP A 270 2.64 18.15 -13.16
N HIS A 271 3.91 18.11 -13.58
CA HIS A 271 4.28 18.42 -14.98
C HIS A 271 3.63 17.44 -15.97
N ARG A 272 3.47 16.15 -15.59
CA ARG A 272 2.71 15.18 -16.39
C ARG A 272 1.25 15.60 -16.59
N GLU A 273 0.55 16.03 -15.53
CA GLU A 273 -0.84 16.49 -15.65
C GLU A 273 -0.97 17.80 -16.45
N ARG A 274 0.12 18.57 -16.58
CA ARG A 274 0.20 19.78 -17.42
C ARG A 274 0.61 19.54 -18.87
N GLU A 275 0.79 18.29 -19.25
CA GLU A 275 1.27 17.90 -20.56
C GLU A 275 2.72 18.39 -20.89
N GLU A 276 3.53 18.62 -19.85
CA GLU A 276 4.93 19.08 -19.94
C GLU A 276 5.94 17.91 -19.81
N ALA A 277 6.07 17.12 -20.88
CA ALA A 277 6.82 15.84 -20.87
C ALA A 277 8.33 15.96 -20.57
N ASP A 278 8.99 16.97 -21.13
CA ASP A 278 10.44 17.15 -20.95
C ASP A 278 10.80 17.52 -19.50
N ASP A 279 9.99 18.36 -18.86
CA ASP A 279 10.19 18.74 -17.45
C ASP A 279 9.90 17.59 -16.49
N ALA A 280 8.85 16.81 -16.76
CA ALA A 280 8.57 15.58 -16.02
C ALA A 280 9.77 14.62 -16.09
N TYR A 281 10.22 14.28 -17.31
CA TYR A 281 11.34 13.38 -17.53
C TYR A 281 12.62 13.85 -16.83
N ARG A 282 12.95 15.15 -16.94
CA ARG A 282 14.14 15.72 -16.32
C ARG A 282 14.10 15.55 -14.79
N LEU A 283 12.99 15.89 -14.15
CA LEU A 283 12.83 15.78 -12.69
C LEU A 283 12.85 14.31 -12.23
N ASP A 284 12.17 13.41 -12.93
CA ASP A 284 12.14 11.98 -12.60
C ASP A 284 13.53 11.33 -12.83
N ALA A 285 14.28 11.75 -13.86
CA ALA A 285 15.65 11.29 -14.11
C ALA A 285 16.63 11.79 -13.04
N GLU A 286 16.53 13.06 -12.60
CA GLU A 286 17.29 13.59 -11.48
C GLU A 286 16.97 12.83 -10.17
N ALA A 287 15.69 12.53 -9.94
CA ALA A 287 15.25 11.75 -8.79
C ALA A 287 15.81 10.33 -8.81
N LEU A 288 15.76 9.66 -9.97
CA LEU A 288 16.31 8.32 -10.17
C LEU A 288 17.82 8.29 -9.90
N ALA A 289 18.59 9.20 -10.52
CA ALA A 289 20.04 9.25 -10.35
C ALA A 289 20.43 9.48 -8.87
N SER A 290 19.70 10.35 -8.17
CA SER A 290 19.90 10.56 -6.73
C SER A 290 19.56 9.32 -5.91
N ALA A 291 18.42 8.67 -6.18
CA ALA A 291 17.95 7.50 -5.45
C ALA A 291 18.88 6.30 -5.63
N GLU A 292 19.34 6.03 -6.86
CA GLU A 292 20.29 4.95 -7.14
C GLU A 292 21.60 5.13 -6.38
N LYS A 293 22.12 6.36 -6.35
CA LYS A 293 23.40 6.65 -5.71
C LYS A 293 23.34 6.59 -4.18
N HIS A 294 22.24 7.02 -3.56
CA HIS A 294 22.20 7.24 -2.10
C HIS A 294 21.27 6.30 -1.34
N LEU A 295 20.22 5.78 -1.98
CA LEU A 295 19.27 4.84 -1.38
C LEU A 295 19.53 3.39 -1.85
N GLY A 296 20.16 3.24 -3.02
CA GLY A 296 20.49 1.95 -3.62
C GLY A 296 19.44 1.48 -4.63
N GLY A 297 19.87 0.59 -5.53
CA GLY A 297 19.09 0.17 -6.71
C GLY A 297 17.79 -0.57 -6.43
N LYS A 298 17.62 -1.13 -5.22
CA LYS A 298 16.44 -1.87 -4.79
C LYS A 298 15.56 -1.08 -3.81
N HIS A 299 15.93 0.13 -3.40
CA HIS A 299 15.09 0.90 -2.49
C HIS A 299 13.71 1.19 -3.11
N PRO A 300 12.58 1.12 -2.38
CA PRO A 300 11.25 1.38 -2.92
C PRO A 300 11.13 2.69 -3.70
N LEU A 301 11.74 3.78 -3.21
CA LEU A 301 11.79 5.07 -3.92
C LEU A 301 12.58 5.01 -5.23
N THR A 302 13.67 4.25 -5.29
CA THR A 302 14.42 4.03 -6.53
C THR A 302 13.56 3.30 -7.55
N LEU A 303 12.82 2.28 -7.11
CA LEU A 303 11.93 1.51 -7.99
C LEU A 303 10.73 2.35 -8.48
N GLU A 304 10.18 3.25 -7.66
CA GLU A 304 9.18 4.23 -8.12
C GLU A 304 9.79 5.17 -9.16
N ALA A 305 10.97 5.75 -8.89
CA ALA A 305 11.64 6.63 -9.85
C ALA A 305 11.93 5.94 -11.20
N VAL A 306 12.35 4.67 -11.19
CA VAL A 306 12.52 3.86 -12.41
C VAL A 306 11.20 3.76 -13.19
N VAL A 307 10.09 3.50 -12.49
CA VAL A 307 8.77 3.38 -13.14
C VAL A 307 8.31 4.73 -13.69
N CYS A 308 8.52 5.83 -12.96
CA CYS A 308 8.18 7.18 -13.40
C CYS A 308 8.96 7.60 -14.65
N VAL A 309 10.29 7.47 -14.65
CA VAL A 309 11.14 7.71 -15.82
C VAL A 309 10.67 6.88 -17.02
N SER A 310 10.28 5.63 -16.79
CA SER A 310 9.79 4.77 -17.87
C SER A 310 8.48 5.27 -18.48
N VAL A 311 7.57 5.79 -17.64
CA VAL A 311 6.32 6.41 -18.10
C VAL A 311 6.60 7.66 -18.93
N ASP A 312 7.53 8.50 -18.51
CA ASP A 312 7.90 9.70 -19.26
C ASP A 312 8.52 9.36 -20.61
N LEU A 313 9.40 8.35 -20.66
CA LEU A 313 9.98 7.85 -21.91
C LEU A 313 8.92 7.32 -22.89
N ILE A 314 7.85 6.68 -22.40
CA ILE A 314 6.71 6.25 -23.23
C ILE A 314 5.98 7.46 -23.81
N TRP A 315 5.83 8.52 -23.02
CA TRP A 315 5.16 9.72 -23.46
C TRP A 315 5.98 10.50 -24.48
N LEU A 316 7.27 10.75 -24.21
CA LEU A 316 8.21 11.37 -25.14
C LEU A 316 8.29 10.60 -26.47
N ALA A 317 8.26 9.26 -26.42
CA ALA A 317 8.27 8.42 -27.60
C ALA A 317 7.10 8.71 -28.56
N ARG A 318 5.95 9.20 -28.06
CA ARG A 318 4.79 9.56 -28.90
C ARG A 318 5.06 10.83 -29.72
N GLY A 319 5.92 11.73 -29.24
CA GLY A 319 6.30 12.97 -29.93
C GLY A 319 7.45 12.81 -30.93
N TYR A 320 8.22 11.71 -30.86
CA TYR A 320 9.35 11.49 -31.76
C TYR A 320 8.91 11.16 -33.20
N GLN A 321 9.38 12.00 -34.13
CA GLN A 321 9.16 11.83 -35.57
C GLN A 321 10.01 10.70 -36.16
N LYS A 322 11.25 10.56 -35.70
CA LYS A 322 12.16 9.50 -36.16
C LYS A 322 11.80 8.17 -35.50
N ARG A 323 11.59 7.16 -36.34
CA ARG A 323 11.24 5.81 -35.91
C ARG A 323 12.26 5.23 -34.93
N ASP A 324 13.55 5.36 -35.23
CA ASP A 324 14.62 4.76 -34.41
C ASP A 324 14.67 5.38 -33.00
N ALA A 325 14.52 6.70 -32.89
CA ALA A 325 14.47 7.39 -31.59
C ALA A 325 13.25 6.95 -30.77
N ARG A 326 12.10 6.80 -31.42
CA ARG A 326 10.88 6.28 -30.81
C ARG A 326 11.04 4.84 -30.31
N GLU A 327 11.60 3.96 -31.15
CA GLU A 327 11.83 2.56 -30.78
C GLU A 327 12.84 2.44 -29.64
N ALA A 328 13.91 3.23 -29.64
CA ALA A 328 14.88 3.29 -28.55
C ALA A 328 14.23 3.74 -27.23
N SER A 329 13.42 4.80 -27.26
CA SER A 329 12.71 5.30 -26.06
C SER A 329 11.75 4.26 -25.48
N TYR A 330 10.98 3.58 -26.34
CA TYR A 330 10.13 2.48 -25.90
C TYR A 330 10.92 1.28 -25.36
N ALA A 331 12.07 0.96 -25.95
CA ALA A 331 12.93 -0.12 -25.45
C ALA A 331 13.44 0.18 -24.04
N SER A 332 13.97 1.38 -23.81
CA SER A 332 14.42 1.83 -22.49
C SER A 332 13.27 1.86 -21.47
N ALA A 333 12.08 2.31 -21.87
CA ALA A 333 10.91 2.29 -20.99
C ALA A 333 10.49 0.86 -20.58
N VAL A 334 10.48 -0.09 -21.52
CA VAL A 334 10.15 -1.48 -21.21
C VAL A 334 11.21 -2.11 -20.29
N GLU A 335 12.48 -1.81 -20.50
CA GLU A 335 13.56 -2.26 -19.62
C GLU A 335 13.42 -1.70 -18.20
N GLY A 336 13.16 -0.40 -18.08
CA GLY A 336 12.90 0.25 -16.80
C GLY A 336 11.68 -0.35 -16.08
N LEU A 337 10.54 -0.52 -16.77
CA LEU A 337 9.35 -1.15 -16.18
C LEU A 337 9.60 -2.60 -15.74
N ARG A 338 10.43 -3.37 -16.47
CA ARG A 338 10.85 -4.72 -16.05
C ARG A 338 11.69 -4.68 -14.80
N ARG A 339 12.67 -3.79 -14.74
CA ARG A 339 13.53 -3.60 -13.56
C ARG A 339 12.69 -3.20 -12.35
N GLY A 340 11.81 -2.22 -12.51
CA GLY A 340 10.89 -1.76 -11.47
C GLY A 340 9.98 -2.88 -10.96
N HIS A 341 9.35 -3.62 -11.87
CA HIS A 341 8.49 -4.75 -11.54
C HIS A 341 9.24 -5.89 -10.86
N GLY A 342 10.40 -6.29 -11.39
CA GLY A 342 11.25 -7.34 -10.81
C GLY A 342 11.72 -6.99 -9.40
N GLY A 343 12.21 -5.77 -9.20
CA GLY A 343 12.61 -5.29 -7.87
C GLY A 343 11.44 -5.28 -6.87
N ARG A 344 10.24 -4.87 -7.32
CA ARG A 344 9.04 -4.91 -6.47
C ARG A 344 8.62 -6.33 -6.11
N MET A 345 8.70 -7.24 -7.08
CA MET A 345 8.39 -8.65 -6.85
C MET A 345 9.34 -9.29 -5.83
N GLU A 346 10.62 -8.94 -5.84
CA GLU A 346 11.59 -9.42 -4.85
C GLU A 346 11.32 -8.89 -3.43
N ILE A 347 10.89 -7.62 -3.32
CA ILE A 347 10.77 -6.92 -2.04
C ILE A 347 9.40 -7.11 -1.41
N PHE A 348 8.34 -6.89 -2.18
CA PHE A 348 6.95 -6.91 -1.71
C PHE A 348 6.25 -8.25 -2.00
N GLY A 349 6.84 -9.10 -2.83
CA GLY A 349 6.22 -10.34 -3.29
C GLY A 349 5.21 -10.12 -4.43
N ALA A 350 4.77 -11.23 -5.02
CA ALA A 350 3.88 -11.25 -6.17
C ALA A 350 2.44 -10.79 -5.87
N ASP A 351 2.02 -10.91 -4.61
CA ASP A 351 0.65 -10.62 -4.17
C ASP A 351 0.49 -9.19 -3.60
N SER A 352 1.55 -8.38 -3.57
CA SER A 352 1.44 -6.97 -3.16
C SER A 352 0.75 -6.12 -4.23
N VAL A 353 -0.15 -5.22 -3.79
CA VAL A 353 -0.82 -4.22 -4.64
C VAL A 353 0.19 -3.47 -5.51
N VAL A 354 1.31 -3.03 -4.94
CA VAL A 354 2.33 -2.22 -5.64
C VAL A 354 3.04 -3.04 -6.73
N THR A 355 3.24 -4.34 -6.50
CA THR A 355 3.76 -5.28 -7.51
C THR A 355 2.75 -5.49 -8.64
N LEU A 356 1.47 -5.69 -8.31
CA LEU A 356 0.40 -5.88 -9.29
C LEU A 356 0.22 -4.64 -10.19
N GLU A 357 0.27 -3.43 -9.61
CA GLU A 357 0.20 -2.17 -10.35
C GLU A 357 1.38 -2.01 -11.32
N SER A 358 2.60 -2.33 -10.89
CA SER A 358 3.79 -2.28 -11.76
C SER A 358 3.70 -3.29 -12.91
N ALA A 359 3.17 -4.50 -12.66
CA ALA A 359 2.95 -5.50 -13.68
C ALA A 359 1.91 -5.03 -14.71
N ALA A 360 0.78 -4.45 -14.25
CA ALA A 360 -0.25 -3.92 -15.12
C ALA A 360 0.27 -2.80 -16.04
N ARG A 361 1.14 -1.91 -15.52
CA ARG A 361 1.83 -0.89 -16.33
C ARG A 361 2.71 -1.52 -17.41
N LEU A 362 3.52 -2.52 -17.06
CA LEU A 362 4.36 -3.23 -18.03
C LEU A 362 3.51 -3.95 -19.10
N VAL A 363 2.43 -4.63 -18.71
CA VAL A 363 1.49 -5.27 -19.64
C VAL A 363 0.92 -4.24 -20.61
N ALA A 364 0.42 -3.10 -20.11
CA ALA A 364 -0.17 -2.06 -20.95
C ALA A 364 0.78 -1.59 -22.07
N VAL A 365 2.06 -1.43 -21.74
CA VAL A 365 3.08 -0.99 -22.70
C VAL A 365 3.43 -2.09 -23.69
N LEU A 366 3.57 -3.34 -23.23
CA LEU A 366 3.80 -4.48 -24.12
C LEU A 366 2.63 -4.65 -25.12
N LEU A 367 1.39 -4.44 -24.67
CA LEU A 367 0.21 -4.40 -25.55
C LEU A 367 0.32 -3.27 -26.59
N GLN A 368 0.65 -2.05 -26.16
CA GLN A 368 0.82 -0.90 -27.07
C GLN A 368 1.87 -1.17 -28.15
N LEU A 369 2.95 -1.88 -27.81
CA LEU A 369 4.03 -2.27 -28.71
C LEU A 369 3.74 -3.56 -29.51
N ARG A 370 2.56 -4.15 -29.35
CA ARG A 370 2.14 -5.41 -29.97
C ARG A 370 3.05 -6.60 -29.65
N ARG A 371 3.67 -6.57 -28.47
CA ARG A 371 4.53 -7.64 -27.92
C ARG A 371 3.67 -8.66 -27.16
N TRP A 372 2.64 -9.19 -27.82
CA TRP A 372 1.58 -10.02 -27.21
C TRP A 372 2.11 -11.27 -26.51
N ALA A 373 3.11 -11.93 -27.10
CA ALA A 373 3.72 -13.14 -26.55
C ALA A 373 4.43 -12.89 -25.20
N GLU A 374 4.86 -11.66 -24.95
CA GLU A 374 5.47 -11.26 -23.68
C GLU A 374 4.42 -10.72 -22.71
N ALA A 375 3.40 -10.01 -23.23
CA ALA A 375 2.31 -9.43 -22.45
C ALA A 375 1.41 -10.50 -21.82
N GLU A 376 1.03 -11.54 -22.57
CA GLU A 376 0.05 -12.54 -22.13
C GLU A 376 0.43 -13.27 -20.83
N PRO A 377 1.62 -13.88 -20.70
CA PRO A 377 1.92 -14.65 -19.50
C PRO A 377 2.04 -13.76 -18.27
N LEU A 378 2.43 -12.49 -18.44
CA LEU A 378 2.43 -11.51 -17.37
C LEU A 378 1.00 -11.08 -17.02
N ALA A 379 0.17 -10.77 -18.02
CA ALA A 379 -1.23 -10.39 -17.84
C ALA A 379 -2.01 -11.49 -17.12
N ARG A 380 -1.86 -12.76 -17.54
CA ARG A 380 -2.53 -13.91 -16.92
C ARG A 380 -2.16 -14.09 -15.46
N ARG A 381 -0.86 -14.12 -15.14
CA ARG A 381 -0.39 -14.29 -13.76
C ARG A 381 -0.84 -13.14 -12.86
N THR A 382 -0.72 -11.91 -13.36
CA THR A 382 -1.11 -10.71 -12.61
C THR A 382 -2.62 -10.64 -12.41
N PHE A 383 -3.42 -11.01 -13.42
CA PHE A 383 -4.87 -11.08 -13.31
C PHE A 383 -5.31 -12.07 -12.23
N LEU A 384 -4.78 -13.30 -12.25
CA LEU A 384 -5.09 -14.31 -11.24
C LEU A 384 -4.67 -13.87 -9.83
N ALA A 385 -3.49 -13.26 -9.68
CA ALA A 385 -3.06 -12.71 -8.40
C ALA A 385 -3.98 -11.57 -7.94
N SER A 386 -4.34 -10.63 -8.82
CA SER A 386 -5.26 -9.53 -8.51
C SER A 386 -6.66 -10.01 -8.13
N GLN A 387 -7.17 -11.08 -8.75
CA GLN A 387 -8.45 -11.67 -8.36
C GLN A 387 -8.43 -12.23 -6.94
N ARG A 388 -7.33 -12.88 -6.54
CA ARG A 388 -7.17 -13.44 -5.19
C ARG A 388 -7.02 -12.34 -4.14
N VAL A 389 -6.20 -11.33 -4.42
CA VAL A 389 -5.81 -10.30 -3.43
C VAL A 389 -6.85 -9.19 -3.33
N LEU A 390 -7.36 -8.70 -4.46
CA LEU A 390 -8.20 -7.50 -4.54
C LEU A 390 -9.66 -7.83 -4.80
N GLY A 391 -9.96 -9.08 -5.18
CA GLY A 391 -11.28 -9.50 -5.62
C GLY A 391 -11.58 -9.15 -7.08
N ARG A 392 -12.67 -9.72 -7.59
CA ARG A 392 -13.07 -9.60 -9.01
C ARG A 392 -13.58 -8.22 -9.40
N SER A 393 -14.19 -7.48 -8.47
CA SER A 393 -14.77 -6.17 -8.72
C SER A 393 -13.74 -5.03 -8.66
N HIS A 394 -12.51 -5.30 -8.22
CA HIS A 394 -11.50 -4.26 -8.10
C HIS A 394 -11.10 -3.71 -9.48
N PRO A 395 -10.99 -2.37 -9.66
CA PRO A 395 -10.70 -1.77 -10.96
C PRO A 395 -9.45 -2.31 -11.65
N LEU A 396 -8.38 -2.56 -10.89
CA LEU A 396 -7.14 -3.15 -11.40
C LEU A 396 -7.37 -4.57 -11.94
N THR A 397 -8.15 -5.39 -11.23
CA THR A 397 -8.48 -6.75 -11.65
C THR A 397 -9.26 -6.75 -12.96
N SER A 398 -10.27 -5.88 -13.06
CA SER A 398 -11.06 -5.71 -14.29
C SER A 398 -10.21 -5.23 -15.46
N GLN A 399 -9.27 -4.30 -15.22
CA GLN A 399 -8.33 -3.83 -16.24
C GLN A 399 -7.42 -4.93 -16.75
N LEU A 400 -6.84 -5.72 -15.84
CA LEU A 400 -5.98 -6.85 -16.18
C LEU A 400 -6.74 -7.95 -16.94
N GLY A 401 -8.01 -8.17 -16.62
CA GLY A 401 -8.88 -9.07 -17.38
C GLY A 401 -9.00 -8.65 -18.85
N ARG A 402 -9.31 -7.36 -19.09
CA ARG A 402 -9.33 -6.80 -20.45
C ARG A 402 -7.99 -6.91 -21.17
N TYR A 403 -6.88 -6.68 -20.47
CA TYR A 403 -5.54 -6.84 -21.04
C TYR A 403 -5.23 -8.28 -21.45
N LEU A 404 -5.69 -9.25 -20.67
CA LEU A 404 -5.55 -10.66 -20.99
C LEU A 404 -6.39 -11.05 -22.22
N GLU A 405 -7.64 -10.62 -22.27
CA GLU A 405 -8.54 -10.83 -23.43
C GLU A 405 -7.92 -10.28 -24.72
N LEU A 406 -7.44 -9.04 -24.69
CA LEU A 406 -6.76 -8.41 -25.84
C LEU A 406 -5.52 -9.18 -26.30
N CYS A 407 -4.74 -9.75 -25.37
CA CYS A 407 -3.61 -10.61 -25.73
C CYS A 407 -4.06 -11.87 -26.46
N GLU A 408 -5.06 -12.56 -25.90
CA GLU A 408 -5.56 -13.83 -26.42
C GLU A 408 -6.17 -13.66 -27.82
N GLU A 409 -6.99 -12.63 -28.02
CA GLU A 409 -7.59 -12.28 -29.32
C GLU A 409 -6.51 -11.98 -30.37
N ALA A 410 -5.52 -11.14 -30.02
CA ALA A 410 -4.45 -10.77 -30.94
C ALA A 410 -3.59 -11.99 -31.35
N MET A 411 -3.30 -12.89 -30.41
CA MET A 411 -2.56 -14.12 -30.70
C MET A 411 -3.37 -15.11 -31.53
N GLN A 412 -4.66 -15.27 -31.26
CA GLN A 412 -5.55 -16.12 -32.07
C GLN A 412 -5.67 -15.60 -33.50
N ALA A 413 -5.87 -14.29 -33.68
CA ALA A 413 -5.93 -13.67 -35.00
C ALA A 413 -4.65 -13.89 -35.82
N ARG A 414 -3.48 -13.91 -35.14
CA ARG A 414 -2.18 -14.19 -35.79
C ARG A 414 -1.98 -15.66 -36.13
N ARG A 415 -2.58 -16.60 -35.40
CA ARG A 415 -2.55 -18.04 -35.73
C ARG A 415 -3.46 -18.41 -36.90
N ARG A 416 -4.49 -17.59 -37.17
CA ARG A 416 -5.45 -17.79 -38.27
C ARG A 416 -5.00 -17.16 -39.60
N ARG A 417 -3.93 -16.36 -39.58
CA ARG A 417 -3.26 -15.78 -40.76
C ARG A 417 -2.00 -16.58 -41.04
#